data_AF-A0A963E4L3-F1
#
_entry.id   AF-A0A963E4L3-F1
#
_cell.length_a   1.000
_cell.length_b   1.000
_cell.length_c   1.000
_cell.angle_alpha   90.00
_cell.angle_beta   90.00
_cell.angle_gamma   90.00
#
_symmetry.space_group_name_H-M   'P 1'
#
loop_
_entity.id
_entity.type
_entity.pdbx_description
1 polymer ?
#
loop_
_entity_poly.entity_id
_entity_poly.type
_entity_poly.pdbx_seq_one_letter_code
_entity_poly.pdbx_strand_id
1 'polypeptide(L)'
;MSEKSTKPASTLDGAVKALRAHLLEQGNRFDRGPAYEGNGKVLASIKQAVRMYEGLGYTKLLEFGIPPVYALMQRGHREAHLFQPQDPQIRQWLEDERVNLNDPVIRDYQMRRFGLGDSDVSAAGKPHRFHINEVDDVFIATADDVD
;
A
#
# COMPACT_ATOMS: atom_id res chain seq x y z
N MET A 1 33.19 -5.24 -28.83
CA MET A 1 31.77 -5.55 -29.13
C MET A 1 31.29 -6.69 -28.27
N SER A 2 30.69 -6.37 -27.12
CA SER A 2 29.55 -7.07 -26.48
C SER A 2 29.42 -6.57 -25.05
N GLU A 3 28.85 -5.37 -24.90
CA GLU A 3 28.25 -4.96 -23.64
C GLU A 3 26.96 -5.78 -23.47
N LYS A 4 27.02 -6.80 -22.62
CA LYS A 4 25.79 -7.41 -22.11
C LYS A 4 25.22 -6.44 -21.08
N SER A 5 24.25 -5.63 -21.51
CA SER A 5 23.35 -4.91 -20.59
C SER A 5 22.58 -5.95 -19.76
N THR A 6 23.05 -6.17 -18.53
CA THR A 6 22.32 -6.95 -17.53
C THR A 6 21.16 -6.10 -17.01
N LYS A 7 19.96 -6.65 -17.14
CA LYS A 7 18.66 -5.98 -16.99
C LYS A 7 18.46 -5.22 -15.66
N PRO A 8 17.66 -4.13 -15.65
CA PRO A 8 17.27 -3.37 -14.45
C PRO A 8 16.22 -4.07 -13.55
N ALA A 9 16.08 -5.40 -13.62
CA ALA A 9 15.04 -6.13 -12.89
C ALA A 9 15.30 -6.21 -11.37
N SER A 10 16.56 -6.12 -10.94
CA SER A 10 16.93 -6.27 -9.52
C SER A 10 16.53 -5.08 -8.64
N THR A 11 16.34 -3.89 -9.20
CA THR A 11 16.01 -2.69 -8.41
C THR A 11 14.53 -2.51 -8.18
N LEU A 12 13.69 -2.82 -9.18
CA LEU A 12 12.24 -2.70 -9.06
C LEU A 12 11.66 -3.75 -8.10
N ASP A 13 12.03 -5.02 -8.27
CA ASP A 13 11.58 -6.10 -7.39
C ASP A 13 12.09 -5.89 -5.96
N GLY A 14 13.31 -5.38 -5.82
CA GLY A 14 13.87 -4.96 -4.53
C GLY A 14 13.07 -3.83 -3.88
N ALA A 15 12.71 -2.79 -4.64
CA ALA A 15 11.89 -1.68 -4.14
C ALA A 15 10.48 -2.13 -3.73
N VAL A 16 9.85 -3.01 -4.51
CA VAL A 16 8.54 -3.61 -4.17
C VAL A 16 8.65 -4.45 -2.90
N LYS A 17 9.72 -5.25 -2.77
CA LYS A 17 9.96 -6.05 -1.56
C LYS A 17 10.17 -5.14 -0.34
N ALA A 18 10.99 -4.11 -0.47
CA ALA A 18 11.26 -3.14 0.60
C ALA A 18 10.00 -2.41 1.04
N LEU A 19 9.15 -1.98 0.09
CA LEU A 19 7.87 -1.35 0.39
C LEU A 19 6.92 -2.27 1.16
N ARG A 20 6.80 -3.53 0.74
CA ARG A 20 5.97 -4.52 1.42
C ARG A 20 6.50 -4.82 2.83
N ALA A 21 7.81 -4.93 2.97
CA ALA A 21 8.46 -5.09 4.27
C ALA A 21 8.19 -3.87 5.16
N HIS A 22 8.29 -2.65 4.62
CA HIS A 22 8.02 -1.40 5.35
C HIS A 22 6.59 -1.34 5.88
N LEU A 23 5.58 -1.59 5.03
CA LEU A 23 4.18 -1.65 5.46
C LEU A 23 3.96 -2.67 6.57
N LEU A 24 4.67 -3.79 6.49
CA LEU A 24 4.59 -4.87 7.46
C LEU A 24 5.60 -4.74 8.60
N GLU A 25 6.34 -3.65 8.82
CA GLU A 25 7.28 -3.57 9.95
C GLU A 25 6.59 -3.93 11.29
N GLN A 26 7.32 -4.54 12.23
CA GLN A 26 6.71 -4.93 13.51
C GLN A 26 6.33 -3.67 14.28
N GLY A 27 5.07 -3.60 14.73
CA GLY A 27 4.52 -2.44 15.44
C GLY A 27 3.60 -1.59 14.58
N ASN A 28 3.72 -1.65 13.23
CA ASN A 28 2.76 -0.98 12.36
C ASN A 28 1.36 -1.55 12.57
N ARG A 29 0.37 -0.67 12.55
CA ARG A 29 -1.04 -1.01 12.72
C ARG A 29 -1.88 -0.43 11.60
N PHE A 30 -2.93 -1.16 11.26
CA PHE A 30 -3.93 -0.76 10.28
C PHE A 30 -5.27 -0.61 10.98
N ASP A 31 -5.82 0.59 10.88
CA ASP A 31 -7.16 0.92 11.35
C ASP A 31 -8.05 1.22 10.15
N ARG A 32 -9.35 1.00 10.33
CA ARG A 32 -10.33 1.37 9.32
C ARG A 32 -10.66 2.85 9.51
N GLY A 33 -10.46 3.62 8.45
CA GLY A 33 -11.04 4.95 8.34
C GLY A 33 -12.45 4.88 7.75
N PRO A 34 -13.16 6.01 7.67
CA PRO A 34 -14.49 6.06 7.04
C PRO A 34 -14.46 5.57 5.59
N ALA A 35 -15.40 4.68 5.25
CA ALA A 35 -15.70 4.37 3.86
C ALA A 35 -16.44 5.58 3.24
N TYR A 36 -15.91 6.12 2.14
CA TYR A 36 -16.54 7.22 1.43
C TYR A 36 -17.25 6.69 0.20
N GLU A 37 -18.55 6.43 0.34
CA GLU A 37 -19.44 6.26 -0.80
C GLU A 37 -19.72 7.65 -1.41
N GLY A 38 -19.01 8.00 -2.47
CA GLY A 38 -19.36 9.20 -3.23
C GLY A 38 -20.72 9.03 -3.90
N ASN A 39 -21.44 10.13 -4.12
CA ASN A 39 -22.64 10.13 -4.97
C ASN A 39 -22.22 9.92 -6.45
N GLY A 40 -22.04 8.65 -6.83
CA GLY A 40 -21.48 8.18 -8.10
C GLY A 40 -20.06 7.63 -7.95
N LYS A 41 -19.61 6.72 -8.85
CA LYS A 41 -18.24 6.16 -8.82
C LYS A 41 -17.20 7.28 -8.95
N VAL A 42 -16.55 7.66 -7.84
CA VAL A 42 -15.55 8.72 -7.74
C VAL A 42 -14.16 8.21 -8.12
N LEU A 43 -13.79 6.97 -7.76
CA LEU A 43 -12.47 6.40 -8.04
C LEU A 43 -12.55 4.95 -8.56
N ALA A 44 -12.60 4.78 -9.88
CA ALA A 44 -12.64 3.46 -10.51
C ALA A 44 -11.24 2.85 -10.78
N SER A 45 -10.15 3.60 -10.54
CA SER A 45 -8.79 3.13 -10.81
C SER A 45 -7.72 3.88 -10.04
N ILE A 46 -6.55 3.25 -9.87
CA ILE A 46 -5.35 3.90 -9.32
C ILE A 46 -4.96 5.16 -10.10
N LYS A 47 -5.07 5.16 -11.43
CA LYS A 47 -4.74 6.34 -12.24
C LYS A 47 -5.59 7.55 -11.89
N GLN A 48 -6.87 7.35 -11.61
CA GLN A 48 -7.76 8.43 -11.17
C GLN A 48 -7.40 8.89 -9.76
N ALA A 49 -7.13 7.94 -8.85
CA ALA A 49 -6.76 8.25 -7.47
C ALA A 49 -5.44 9.04 -7.40
N VAL A 50 -4.44 8.65 -8.20
CA VAL A 50 -3.17 9.38 -8.36
C VAL A 50 -3.42 10.83 -8.76
N ARG A 51 -4.20 11.06 -9.83
CA ARG A 51 -4.50 12.43 -10.31
C ARG A 51 -5.21 13.27 -9.25
N MET A 52 -6.14 12.67 -8.51
CA MET A 52 -6.81 13.33 -7.40
C MET A 52 -5.81 13.76 -6.33
N TYR A 53 -4.93 12.85 -5.89
CA TYR A 53 -3.91 13.15 -4.88
C TYR A 53 -2.86 14.16 -5.36
N GLU A 54 -2.47 14.12 -6.63
CA GLU A 54 -1.62 15.15 -7.25
C GLU A 54 -2.29 16.54 -7.16
N GLY A 55 -3.59 16.63 -7.42
CA GLY A 55 -4.38 17.86 -7.23
C GLY A 55 -4.44 18.36 -5.77
N LEU A 56 -4.26 17.47 -4.79
CA LEU A 56 -4.15 17.79 -3.37
C LEU A 56 -2.71 18.14 -2.93
N GLY A 57 -1.78 18.22 -3.88
CA GLY A 57 -0.38 18.58 -3.65
C GLY A 57 0.52 17.41 -3.26
N TYR A 58 0.09 16.16 -3.46
CA TYR A 58 0.98 15.01 -3.30
C TYR A 58 1.85 14.81 -4.54
N THR A 59 3.09 14.39 -4.31
CA THR A 59 4.01 13.93 -5.34
C THR A 59 3.93 12.41 -5.43
N LYS A 60 3.78 11.86 -6.64
CA LYS A 60 3.87 10.41 -6.86
C LYS A 60 5.33 9.95 -6.77
N LEU A 61 5.60 9.01 -5.87
CA LEU A 61 6.93 8.42 -5.72
C LEU A 61 7.12 7.19 -6.61
N LEU A 62 6.11 6.32 -6.67
CA LEU A 62 6.14 5.09 -7.45
C LEU A 62 4.73 4.63 -7.84
N GLU A 63 4.65 3.80 -8.89
CA GLU A 63 3.42 3.22 -9.43
C GLU A 63 3.73 1.82 -9.97
N PHE A 64 2.87 0.84 -9.70
CA PHE A 64 3.06 -0.56 -10.12
C PHE A 64 1.83 -1.14 -10.81
N GLY A 65 2.07 -1.99 -11.81
CA GLY A 65 1.03 -2.72 -12.57
C GLY A 65 0.72 -2.11 -13.93
N ILE A 66 0.21 -2.93 -14.86
CA ILE A 66 -0.31 -2.50 -16.15
C ILE A 66 -1.67 -3.20 -16.38
N PRO A 67 -2.81 -2.55 -16.13
CA PRO A 67 -2.96 -1.20 -15.57
C PRO A 67 -2.47 -1.11 -14.11
N PRO A 68 -2.18 0.11 -13.60
CA PRO A 68 -1.68 0.28 -12.23
C PRO A 68 -2.65 -0.24 -11.18
N VAL A 69 -2.12 -1.01 -10.23
CA VAL A 69 -2.84 -1.59 -9.09
C VAL A 69 -2.34 -1.04 -7.75
N TYR A 70 -1.24 -0.27 -7.78
CA TYR A 70 -0.65 0.36 -6.61
C TYR A 70 0.06 1.66 -6.98
N ALA A 71 -0.01 2.69 -6.12
CA ALA A 71 0.85 3.87 -6.15
C ALA A 71 1.19 4.34 -4.72
N LEU A 72 2.40 4.88 -4.54
CA LEU A 72 2.80 5.58 -3.32
C LEU A 72 2.90 7.07 -3.62
N MET A 73 2.24 7.86 -2.79
CA MET A 73 2.16 9.31 -2.89
C MET A 73 2.72 9.94 -1.61
N GLN A 74 3.39 11.08 -1.72
CA GLN A 74 3.93 11.79 -0.56
C GLN A 74 3.63 13.29 -0.61
N ARG A 75 3.28 13.89 0.53
CA ARG A 75 3.15 15.34 0.73
C ARG A 75 3.77 15.74 2.06
N GLY A 76 4.95 16.37 2.02
CA GLY A 76 5.72 16.63 3.24
C GLY A 76 6.13 15.31 3.90
N HIS A 77 5.70 15.09 5.15
CA HIS A 77 5.92 13.84 5.88
C HIS A 77 4.77 12.83 5.74
N ARG A 78 3.70 13.19 5.02
CA ARG A 78 2.54 12.32 4.86
C ARG A 78 2.71 11.39 3.68
N GLU A 79 2.47 10.12 3.93
CA GLU A 79 2.45 9.07 2.92
C GLU A 79 1.02 8.59 2.67
N ALA A 80 0.70 8.34 1.40
CA ALA A 80 -0.56 7.73 0.99
C ALA A 80 -0.27 6.57 0.04
N HIS A 81 -0.67 5.37 0.46
CA HIS A 81 -0.58 4.14 -0.32
C HIS A 81 -1.94 3.93 -0.99
N LEU A 82 -2.01 4.11 -2.30
CA LEU A 82 -3.21 3.90 -3.11
C LEU A 82 -3.13 2.51 -3.71
N PHE A 83 -4.11 1.64 -3.48
CA PHE A 83 -4.03 0.26 -3.96
C PHE A 83 -5.39 -0.37 -4.28
N GLN A 84 -5.37 -1.27 -5.27
CA GLN A 84 -6.48 -2.15 -5.61
C GLN A 84 -6.03 -3.59 -5.33
N PRO A 85 -6.53 -4.22 -4.25
CA PRO A 85 -6.15 -5.57 -3.88
C PRO A 85 -6.42 -6.55 -5.02
N GLN A 86 -5.37 -7.19 -5.52
CA GLN A 86 -5.49 -8.24 -6.55
C GLN A 86 -5.75 -9.62 -5.93
N ASP A 87 -5.45 -9.75 -4.64
CA ASP A 87 -5.68 -10.98 -3.90
C ASP A 87 -7.11 -10.99 -3.33
N PRO A 88 -7.96 -11.97 -3.71
CA PRO A 88 -9.35 -12.02 -3.25
C PRO A 88 -9.48 -12.12 -1.73
N GLN A 89 -8.54 -12.78 -1.06
CA GLN A 89 -8.58 -12.93 0.40
C GLN A 89 -8.23 -11.61 1.10
N ILE A 90 -7.23 -10.88 0.59
CA ILE A 90 -6.90 -9.54 1.10
C ILE A 90 -8.07 -8.59 0.84
N ARG A 91 -8.68 -8.64 -0.35
CA ARG A 91 -9.89 -7.86 -0.66
C ARG A 91 -11.02 -8.16 0.33
N GLN A 92 -11.35 -9.43 0.54
CA GLN A 92 -12.40 -9.82 1.47
C GLN A 92 -12.13 -9.31 2.90
N TRP A 93 -10.89 -9.39 3.37
CA TRP A 93 -10.53 -8.84 4.67
C TRP A 93 -10.68 -7.33 4.74
N LEU A 94 -10.37 -6.61 3.66
CA LEU A 94 -10.54 -5.16 3.61
C LEU A 94 -12.00 -4.74 3.50
N GLU A 95 -12.87 -5.55 2.90
CA GLU A 95 -14.31 -5.27 2.78
C GLU A 95 -15.11 -5.67 4.04
N ASP A 96 -14.68 -6.69 4.79
CA ASP A 96 -15.38 -7.13 6.01
C ASP A 96 -14.97 -6.32 7.25
N GLU A 97 -15.80 -5.35 7.64
CA GLU A 97 -15.59 -4.49 8.81
C GLU A 97 -15.37 -5.23 10.14
N ARG A 98 -15.80 -6.49 10.25
CA ARG A 98 -15.63 -7.31 11.47
C ARG A 98 -14.23 -7.89 11.59
N VAL A 99 -13.46 -7.90 10.50
CA VAL A 99 -12.10 -8.43 10.49
C VAL A 99 -11.16 -7.46 11.19
N ASN A 100 -10.45 -7.96 12.20
CA ASN A 100 -9.33 -7.26 12.79
C ASN A 100 -8.12 -7.32 11.83
N LEU A 101 -7.84 -6.22 11.13
CA LEU A 101 -6.73 -6.13 10.18
C LEU A 101 -5.34 -6.32 10.81
N ASN A 102 -5.25 -6.21 12.14
CA ASN A 102 -4.03 -6.42 12.91
C ASN A 102 -3.90 -7.84 13.47
N ASP A 103 -4.79 -8.77 13.08
CA ASP A 103 -4.67 -10.17 13.46
C ASP A 103 -3.34 -10.75 12.93
N PRO A 104 -2.53 -11.43 13.77
CA PRO A 104 -1.29 -12.05 13.34
C PRO A 104 -1.45 -12.97 12.12
N VAL A 105 -2.59 -13.64 11.95
CA VAL A 105 -2.87 -14.53 10.81
C VAL A 105 -2.87 -13.75 9.48
N ILE A 106 -3.38 -12.51 9.49
CA ILE A 106 -3.42 -11.64 8.29
C ILE A 106 -2.01 -11.19 7.93
N ARG A 107 -1.20 -10.83 8.93
CA ARG A 107 0.21 -10.46 8.74
C ARG A 107 1.02 -11.63 8.19
N ASP A 108 0.89 -12.81 8.79
CA ASP A 108 1.57 -14.03 8.35
C ASP A 108 1.19 -14.40 6.92
N TYR A 109 -0.08 -14.27 6.57
CA TYR A 109 -0.56 -14.50 5.21
C TYR A 109 0.10 -13.56 4.22
N GLN A 110 0.12 -12.25 4.52
CA GLN A 110 0.74 -11.25 3.66
C GLN A 110 2.25 -11.49 3.53
N MET A 111 2.96 -11.80 4.61
CA MET A 111 4.39 -12.14 4.58
C MET A 111 4.68 -13.32 3.65
N ARG A 112 3.95 -14.45 3.80
CA ARG A 112 4.09 -15.61 2.91
C ARG A 112 3.78 -15.26 1.46
N ARG A 113 2.70 -14.53 1.23
CA ARG A 113 2.26 -14.11 -0.12
C ARG A 113 3.30 -13.22 -0.81
N PHE A 114 3.99 -12.39 -0.05
CA PHE A 114 5.00 -11.46 -0.54
C PHE A 114 6.41 -12.06 -0.58
N GLY A 115 6.60 -13.31 -0.14
CA GLY A 115 7.91 -13.94 -0.05
C GLY A 115 8.83 -13.26 0.96
N LEU A 116 8.25 -12.72 2.04
CA LEU A 116 8.96 -12.09 3.15
C LEU A 116 9.16 -13.11 4.27
N GLY A 117 10.38 -13.17 4.81
CA GLY A 117 10.68 -13.84 6.07
C GLY A 117 10.74 -12.86 7.24
N ASP A 118 10.83 -13.37 8.47
CA ASP A 118 10.93 -12.53 9.67
C ASP A 118 12.15 -11.60 9.64
N SER A 119 13.27 -12.06 9.05
CA SER A 119 14.47 -11.24 8.89
C SER A 119 14.33 -10.09 7.90
N ASP A 120 13.32 -10.15 7.01
CA ASP A 120 13.04 -9.07 6.06
C ASP A 120 12.24 -7.93 6.73
N VAL A 121 11.63 -8.20 7.89
CA VAL A 121 10.67 -7.31 8.53
C VAL A 121 11.20 -6.90 9.91
N SER A 122 11.87 -5.75 9.93
CA SER A 122 12.45 -5.22 11.17
C SER A 122 11.37 -4.70 12.12
N ALA A 123 11.72 -4.54 13.40
CA ALA A 123 10.94 -3.71 14.29
C ALA A 123 10.91 -2.28 13.77
N ALA A 124 9.72 -1.68 13.70
CA ALA A 124 9.57 -0.31 13.25
C ALA A 124 10.34 0.61 14.21
N GLY A 125 11.29 1.39 13.70
CA GLY A 125 12.00 2.39 14.51
C GLY A 125 11.03 3.42 15.10
N LYS A 126 9.95 3.71 14.37
CA LYS A 126 8.79 4.49 14.82
C LYS A 126 7.54 3.79 14.26
N PRO A 127 6.75 3.06 15.08
CA PRO A 127 5.55 2.37 14.60
C PRO A 127 4.56 3.34 13.96
N HIS A 128 4.08 3.01 12.77
CA HIS A 128 3.07 3.78 12.05
C HIS A 128 1.67 3.24 12.32
N ARG A 129 0.71 4.16 12.40
CA ARG A 129 -0.72 3.84 12.41
C ARG A 129 -1.31 4.30 11.08
N PHE A 130 -1.68 3.33 10.25
CA PHE A 130 -2.26 3.56 8.93
C PHE A 130 -3.78 3.50 9.02
N HIS A 131 -4.45 4.55 8.56
CA HIS A 131 -5.89 4.54 8.37
C HIS A 131 -6.21 4.16 6.93
N ILE A 132 -6.92 3.05 6.75
CA ILE A 132 -7.36 2.56 5.46
C ILE A 132 -8.78 3.03 5.20
N ASN A 133 -8.95 3.84 4.17
CA ASN A 133 -10.25 4.24 3.64
C ASN A 133 -10.52 3.51 2.33
N GLU A 134 -11.78 3.20 2.06
CA GLU A 134 -12.24 2.72 0.77
C GLU A 134 -12.99 3.85 0.05
N VAL A 135 -12.67 4.02 -1.24
CA VAL A 135 -13.39 4.91 -2.16
C VAL A 135 -13.66 4.12 -3.43
N ASP A 136 -14.89 3.62 -3.55
CA ASP A 136 -15.27 2.61 -4.56
C ASP A 136 -14.29 1.42 -4.57
N ASP A 137 -13.65 1.13 -5.71
CA ASP A 137 -12.78 -0.03 -5.87
C ASP A 137 -11.31 0.24 -5.47
N VAL A 138 -11.01 1.39 -4.85
CA VAL A 138 -9.66 1.83 -4.47
C VAL A 138 -9.54 2.01 -2.97
N PHE A 139 -8.55 1.35 -2.38
CA PHE A 139 -8.19 1.49 -0.98
C PHE A 139 -7.03 2.49 -0.84
N ILE A 140 -7.07 3.26 0.23
CA ILE A 140 -6.12 4.33 0.52
C ILE A 140 -5.66 4.17 1.97
N ALA A 141 -4.41 3.77 2.17
CA ALA A 141 -3.80 3.76 3.50
C ALA A 141 -2.98 5.04 3.69
N THR A 142 -3.29 5.83 4.71
CA THR A 142 -2.52 7.02 5.09
C THR A 142 -1.99 6.88 6.50
N ALA A 143 -0.71 7.15 6.71
CA ALA A 143 -0.16 7.23 8.06
C ALA A 143 -0.47 8.59 8.69
N ASP A 144 -0.79 8.59 9.99
CA ASP A 144 -0.83 9.83 10.76
C ASP A 144 0.59 10.43 10.86
N ASP A 145 0.69 11.77 10.81
CA ASP A 145 1.91 12.45 11.21
C ASP A 145 2.15 12.10 12.68
N VAL A 146 3.32 11.52 12.96
CA VAL A 146 3.67 11.29 14.35
C VAL A 146 4.34 12.56 14.85
N ASP A 147 3.57 13.37 15.56
CA ASP A 147 4.02 14.57 16.29
C ASP A 147 5.38 14.36 17.01
#